data_AF-A0A9W8QGI5-F1
#
_entry.id   AF-A0A9W8QGI5-F1
#
_cell.length_a   1.000
_cell.length_b   1.000
_cell.length_c   1.000
_cell.angle_alpha   90.00
_cell.angle_beta   90.00
_cell.angle_gamma   90.00
#
_symmetry.space_group_name_H-M   'P 1'
#
loop_
_entity.id
_entity.type
_entity.pdbx_description
1 polymer ?
#
loop_
_entity_poly.entity_id
_entity_poly.type
_entity_poly.pdbx_seq_one_letter_code
_entity_poly.pdbx_strand_id
1 'polypeptide(L)'
;MADALPNLPSFGLEFPPSKIVHAALAFAKHHCNLPTYNHALRSAYWAAIIAKRNPPLSGSELDLELVILSCILHDMGWAETKDLLSSDKRFEVDGANIARDFINKFNTQEGVDASEWDHSRIQRCWDAIALHTTFSIARYAAPEVAAAASGILADFQGPYFPNGPGGENLITLDEYLAKVMCGICRDKGVTTFDNFVGDFGIQFGLDGAATAGRPGSSGKAGCQHLKLLNVNQRKESVSEAWSYCEIVVYRQ
;
A
#
# COMPACT_ATOMS: atom_id res chain seq x y z
N MET A 1 -23.53 2.05 10.82
CA MET A 1 -22.57 3.11 11.22
C MET A 1 -21.44 3.02 10.24
N ALA A 2 -21.02 4.14 9.63
CA ALA A 2 -19.96 4.12 8.62
C ALA A 2 -18.64 3.64 9.25
N ASP A 3 -17.94 2.74 8.54
CA ASP A 3 -16.66 2.18 8.95
C ASP A 3 -15.63 3.32 8.97
N ALA A 4 -15.33 3.86 10.15
CA ALA A 4 -14.20 4.74 10.40
C ALA A 4 -12.96 3.90 10.71
N LEU A 5 -11.77 4.37 10.35
CA LEU A 5 -10.52 3.77 10.82
C LEU A 5 -10.44 3.91 12.35
N PRO A 6 -10.44 2.82 13.13
CA PRO A 6 -10.37 2.93 14.57
C PRO A 6 -9.07 3.59 15.05
N ASN A 7 -9.18 4.52 15.99
CA ASN A 7 -8.01 5.08 16.68
C ASN A 7 -7.24 3.99 17.41
N LEU A 8 -5.92 4.17 17.52
CA LEU A 8 -5.05 3.31 18.34
C LEU A 8 -4.29 4.17 19.36
N PRO A 9 -4.96 4.61 20.46
CA PRO A 9 -4.35 5.49 21.46
C PRO A 9 -3.10 4.89 22.13
N SER A 10 -3.00 3.56 22.24
CA SER A 10 -1.81 2.86 22.76
C SER A 10 -0.55 3.10 21.92
N PHE A 11 -0.70 3.38 20.63
CA PHE A 11 0.38 3.80 19.73
C PHE A 11 0.40 5.33 19.53
N GLY A 12 -0.48 6.04 20.24
CA GLY A 12 -0.78 7.46 20.08
C GLY A 12 -1.17 7.81 18.65
N LEU A 13 -1.91 6.92 17.97
CA LEU A 13 -2.53 7.20 16.69
C LEU A 13 -3.97 7.64 16.91
N GLU A 14 -4.23 8.88 16.54
CA GLU A 14 -5.57 9.44 16.45
C GLU A 14 -5.76 9.90 15.00
N PHE A 15 -6.73 9.32 14.31
CA PHE A 15 -7.05 9.71 12.95
C PHE A 15 -8.03 10.88 13.00
N PRO A 16 -7.77 11.96 12.24
CA PRO A 16 -8.73 13.04 12.15
C PRO A 16 -10.04 12.51 11.55
N PRO A 17 -11.21 12.97 12.02
CA PRO A 17 -12.47 12.61 11.40
C PRO A 17 -12.48 13.15 9.96
N SER A 18 -12.48 12.23 9.00
CA SER A 18 -12.38 12.56 7.58
C SER A 18 -13.49 11.87 6.80
N LYS A 19 -14.37 12.70 6.21
CA LYS A 19 -15.49 12.22 5.38
C LYS A 19 -15.00 11.45 4.15
N ILE A 20 -13.94 11.93 3.51
CA ILE A 20 -13.39 11.30 2.31
C ILE A 20 -12.74 9.96 2.64
N VAL A 21 -12.07 9.84 3.79
CA VAL A 21 -11.53 8.56 4.26
C VAL A 21 -12.65 7.56 4.53
N HIS A 22 -13.74 7.96 5.18
CA HIS A 22 -14.89 7.07 5.37
C HIS A 22 -15.52 6.60 4.05
N ALA A 23 -15.67 7.52 3.09
CA ALA A 23 -16.17 7.18 1.78
C ALA A 23 -15.21 6.23 1.04
N ALA A 24 -13.90 6.42 1.19
CA ALA A 24 -12.87 5.58 0.58
C ALA A 24 -12.83 4.17 1.19
N LEU A 25 -13.02 4.04 2.52
CA LEU A 25 -13.13 2.74 3.19
C LEU A 25 -14.32 1.94 2.63
N ALA A 26 -15.49 2.57 2.52
CA ALA A 26 -16.66 1.93 1.93
C ALA A 26 -16.43 1.56 0.44
N PHE A 27 -15.79 2.45 -0.31
CA PHE A 27 -15.48 2.23 -1.73
C PHE A 27 -14.51 1.06 -1.92
N ALA A 28 -13.41 1.03 -1.18
CA ALA A 28 -12.43 -0.07 -1.23
C ALA A 28 -13.05 -1.39 -0.76
N LYS A 29 -13.84 -1.40 0.31
CA LYS A 29 -14.55 -2.59 0.80
C LYS A 29 -15.53 -3.16 -0.23
N HIS A 30 -16.14 -2.29 -1.03
CA HIS A 30 -17.10 -2.69 -2.05
C HIS A 30 -16.43 -3.29 -3.30
N HIS A 31 -15.27 -2.75 -3.69
CA HIS A 31 -14.64 -3.07 -4.96
C HIS A 31 -13.46 -4.02 -4.87
N CYS A 32 -12.84 -4.19 -3.70
CA CYS A 32 -11.69 -5.07 -3.51
C CYS A 32 -12.09 -6.36 -2.79
N ASN A 33 -11.34 -7.44 -3.06
CA ASN A 33 -11.44 -8.65 -2.25
C ASN A 33 -10.99 -8.37 -0.80
N LEU A 34 -11.43 -9.22 0.13
CA LEU A 34 -11.17 -9.03 1.55
C LEU A 34 -9.67 -8.96 1.90
N PRO A 35 -8.78 -9.84 1.39
CA PRO A 35 -7.34 -9.69 1.61
C PRO A 35 -6.73 -8.35 1.16
N THR A 36 -7.09 -7.85 -0.02
CA THR A 36 -6.62 -6.55 -0.55
C THR A 36 -7.14 -5.40 0.29
N TYR A 37 -8.42 -5.42 0.67
CA TYR A 37 -8.99 -4.41 1.57
C TYR A 37 -8.27 -4.39 2.92
N ASN A 38 -8.05 -5.57 3.51
CA ASN A 38 -7.34 -5.72 4.78
C ASN A 38 -5.89 -5.24 4.71
N HIS A 39 -5.19 -5.50 3.60
CA HIS A 39 -3.85 -4.97 3.32
C HIS A 39 -3.84 -3.43 3.29
N ALA A 40 -4.80 -2.81 2.61
CA ALA A 40 -4.91 -1.36 2.53
C ALA A 40 -5.11 -0.72 3.92
N LEU A 41 -5.93 -1.34 4.79
CA LEU A 41 -6.12 -0.86 6.16
C LEU A 41 -4.85 -0.96 6.99
N ARG A 42 -4.18 -2.11 7.00
CA ARG A 42 -2.92 -2.29 7.76
C ARG A 42 -1.82 -1.35 7.25
N SER A 43 -1.75 -1.14 5.94
CA SER A 43 -0.82 -0.19 5.32
C SER A 43 -1.03 1.24 5.81
N ALA A 44 -2.28 1.67 5.97
CA ALA A 44 -2.61 2.98 6.52
C ALA A 44 -2.14 3.13 7.98
N TYR A 45 -2.34 2.11 8.81
CA TYR A 45 -1.81 2.08 10.18
C TYR A 45 -0.29 2.13 10.21
N TRP A 46 0.39 1.32 9.40
CA TRP A 46 1.85 1.33 9.33
C TRP A 46 2.39 2.68 8.88
N ALA A 47 1.77 3.31 7.88
CA ALA A 47 2.16 4.63 7.41
C ALA A 47 2.08 5.66 8.55
N ALA A 48 1.01 5.67 9.34
CA ALA A 48 0.86 6.58 10.48
C ALA A 48 1.90 6.31 11.59
N ILE A 49 2.16 5.04 11.92
CA ILE A 49 3.17 4.65 12.92
C ILE A 49 4.57 5.08 12.47
N ILE A 50 4.92 4.81 11.21
CA ILE A 50 6.22 5.15 10.64
C ILE A 50 6.40 6.66 10.57
N ALA A 51 5.39 7.39 10.07
CA ALA A 51 5.43 8.85 10.00
C ALA A 51 5.73 9.48 11.36
N LYS A 52 5.08 9.00 12.43
CA LYS A 52 5.29 9.49 13.79
C LYS A 52 6.67 9.16 14.35
N ARG A 53 7.21 7.98 14.02
CA ARG A 53 8.48 7.47 14.58
C ARG A 53 9.72 7.89 13.78
N ASN A 54 9.55 8.33 12.54
CA ASN A 54 10.65 8.67 11.64
C ASN A 54 10.86 10.20 11.63
N PRO A 55 11.96 10.73 12.19
CA PRO A 55 12.15 12.19 12.33
C PRO A 55 12.00 13.03 11.04
N PRO A 56 12.44 12.56 9.86
CA PRO A 56 12.19 13.23 8.58
C PRO A 56 10.71 13.32 8.18
N LEU A 57 9.84 12.47 8.72
CA LEU A 57 8.41 12.40 8.43
C LEU A 57 7.54 12.90 9.61
N SER A 58 8.11 13.03 10.81
CA SER A 58 7.40 13.41 12.04
C SER A 58 7.26 14.93 12.22
N GLY A 59 7.46 15.72 11.16
CA GLY A 59 7.30 17.17 11.16
C GLY A 59 5.84 17.60 11.08
N SER A 60 5.54 18.84 11.49
CA SER A 60 4.19 19.43 11.56
C SER A 60 3.50 19.68 10.20
N GLU A 61 4.08 19.23 9.09
CA GLU A 61 3.62 19.52 7.73
C GLU A 61 3.12 18.29 6.96
N LEU A 62 3.22 17.07 7.53
CA LEU A 62 2.75 15.87 6.84
C LEU A 62 1.21 15.85 6.80
N ASP A 63 0.66 15.86 5.59
CA ASP A 63 -0.79 15.67 5.39
C ASP A 63 -1.17 14.20 5.64
N LEU A 64 -1.48 13.88 6.90
CA LEU A 64 -1.82 12.53 7.32
C LEU A 64 -3.13 12.04 6.67
N GLU A 65 -4.12 12.92 6.45
CA GLU A 65 -5.34 12.53 5.74
C GLU A 65 -5.01 12.03 4.34
N LEU A 66 -4.12 12.71 3.62
CA LEU A 66 -3.67 12.31 2.29
C LEU A 66 -2.94 10.98 2.31
N VAL A 67 -2.02 10.78 3.26
CA VAL A 67 -1.28 9.51 3.41
C VAL A 67 -2.26 8.36 3.62
N ILE A 68 -3.22 8.52 4.53
CA ILE A 68 -4.21 7.48 4.86
C ILE A 68 -5.12 7.21 3.68
N LEU A 69 -5.63 8.24 3.01
CA LEU A 69 -6.45 8.08 1.81
C LEU A 69 -5.68 7.35 0.71
N SER A 70 -4.41 7.70 0.51
CA SER A 70 -3.53 7.05 -0.47
C SER A 70 -3.36 5.57 -0.16
N CYS A 71 -3.08 5.21 1.11
CA CYS A 71 -2.97 3.81 1.53
C CYS A 71 -4.28 3.03 1.34
N ILE A 72 -5.44 3.63 1.60
CA ILE A 72 -6.74 2.94 1.42
C ILE A 72 -7.01 2.63 -0.06
N LEU A 73 -6.61 3.54 -0.97
CA LEU A 73 -6.95 3.45 -2.39
C LEU A 73 -5.82 2.89 -3.28
N HIS A 74 -4.62 2.63 -2.75
CA HIS A 74 -3.45 2.34 -3.59
C HIS A 74 -3.62 1.11 -4.49
N ASP A 75 -4.29 0.07 -3.97
CA ASP A 75 -4.53 -1.19 -4.65
C ASP A 75 -5.88 -1.25 -5.37
N MET A 76 -6.55 -0.11 -5.61
CA MET A 76 -7.76 -0.09 -6.44
C MET A 76 -7.50 -0.55 -7.88
N GLY A 77 -6.23 -0.59 -8.32
CA GLY A 77 -5.82 -1.25 -9.55
C GLY A 77 -6.06 -2.76 -9.57
N TRP A 78 -6.42 -3.37 -8.43
CA TRP A 78 -6.80 -4.77 -8.26
C TRP A 78 -8.29 -4.97 -7.99
N ALA A 79 -9.12 -3.94 -8.21
CA ALA A 79 -10.56 -4.04 -8.01
C ALA A 79 -11.17 -5.26 -8.73
N GLU A 80 -12.10 -5.94 -8.07
CA GLU A 80 -12.90 -7.02 -8.66
C GLU A 80 -13.89 -6.47 -9.70
N THR A 81 -14.26 -5.19 -9.56
CA THR A 81 -15.09 -4.47 -10.54
C THR A 81 -14.26 -4.11 -11.77
N LYS A 82 -14.35 -4.95 -12.81
CA LYS A 82 -13.49 -4.86 -14.00
C LYS A 82 -13.65 -3.59 -14.81
N ASP A 83 -14.81 -2.94 -14.77
CA ASP A 83 -15.06 -1.66 -15.46
C ASP A 83 -14.22 -0.49 -14.90
N LEU A 84 -13.66 -0.63 -13.69
CA LEU A 84 -12.72 0.34 -13.13
C LEU A 84 -11.30 0.19 -13.70
N LEU A 85 -10.99 -0.96 -14.30
CA LEU A 85 -9.63 -1.32 -14.70
C LEU A 85 -9.42 -1.11 -16.19
N SER A 86 -8.26 -0.58 -16.55
CA SER A 86 -7.83 -0.52 -17.94
C SER A 86 -7.08 -1.79 -18.34
N SER A 87 -7.07 -2.10 -19.64
CA SER A 87 -6.32 -3.22 -20.20
C SER A 87 -4.86 -2.87 -20.53
N ASP A 88 -4.54 -1.58 -20.57
CA ASP A 88 -3.28 -1.05 -21.12
C ASP A 88 -2.39 -0.35 -20.07
N LYS A 89 -2.87 -0.15 -18.84
CA LYS A 89 -2.09 0.52 -17.78
C LYS A 89 -1.74 -0.43 -16.64
N ARG A 90 -0.57 -0.15 -16.07
CA ARG A 90 -0.06 -0.76 -14.83
C ARG A 90 -1.08 -0.58 -13.71
N PHE A 91 -1.16 -1.53 -12.80
CA PHE A 91 -2.14 -1.46 -11.71
C PHE A 91 -1.92 -0.25 -10.80
N GLU A 92 -0.67 0.20 -10.62
CA GLU A 92 -0.34 1.40 -9.85
C GLU A 92 -0.97 2.66 -10.48
N VAL A 93 -0.98 2.72 -11.81
CA VAL A 93 -1.56 3.83 -12.57
C VAL A 93 -3.08 3.76 -12.55
N ASP A 94 -3.66 2.56 -12.68
CA ASP A 94 -5.11 2.38 -12.52
C ASP A 94 -5.56 2.78 -11.12
N GLY A 95 -4.90 2.31 -10.06
CA GLY A 95 -5.20 2.70 -8.68
C GLY A 95 -5.14 4.21 -8.49
N ALA A 96 -4.08 4.85 -9.01
CA ALA A 96 -3.92 6.29 -8.92
C ALA A 96 -5.02 7.06 -9.69
N ASN A 97 -5.38 6.62 -10.89
CA ASN A 97 -6.46 7.22 -11.68
C ASN A 97 -7.82 7.05 -11.01
N ILE A 98 -8.12 5.85 -10.48
CA ILE A 98 -9.34 5.57 -9.75
C ILE A 98 -9.44 6.47 -8.51
N ALA A 99 -8.34 6.64 -7.77
CA ALA A 99 -8.31 7.53 -6.60
C ALA A 99 -8.56 8.99 -6.98
N ARG A 100 -7.94 9.47 -8.06
CA ARG A 100 -8.18 10.83 -8.59
C ARG A 100 -9.65 11.02 -8.96
N ASP A 101 -10.25 10.08 -9.68
CA ASP A 101 -11.65 10.14 -10.08
C ASP A 101 -12.59 10.06 -8.88
N PHE A 102 -12.26 9.23 -7.89
CA PHE A 102 -12.97 9.14 -6.62
C PHE A 102 -12.96 10.49 -5.89
N ILE A 103 -11.79 11.13 -5.73
CA ILE A 103 -11.67 12.43 -5.05
C ILE A 103 -12.45 13.50 -5.82
N ASN A 104 -12.35 13.55 -7.15
CA ASN A 104 -13.10 14.51 -7.97
C ASN A 104 -14.63 14.35 -7.83
N LYS A 105 -15.13 13.11 -7.80
CA LYS A 105 -16.54 12.81 -7.57
C LYS A 105 -16.96 13.23 -6.16
N PHE A 106 -16.15 12.90 -5.16
CA PHE A 106 -16.37 13.31 -3.76
C PHE A 106 -16.46 14.85 -3.64
N ASN A 107 -15.51 15.58 -4.24
CA ASN A 107 -15.50 17.04 -4.28
C ASN A 107 -16.76 17.62 -4.94
N THR A 108 -17.23 17.00 -6.02
CA THR A 108 -18.45 17.43 -6.71
C THR A 108 -19.69 17.23 -5.82
N GLN A 109 -19.73 16.16 -5.03
CA GLN A 109 -20.85 15.83 -4.14
C GLN A 109 -20.91 16.73 -2.89
N GLU A 110 -19.76 17.03 -2.28
CA GLU A 110 -19.71 17.94 -1.12
C GLU A 110 -19.82 19.44 -1.51
N GLY A 111 -19.53 19.76 -2.78
CA GLY A 111 -19.50 21.11 -3.33
C GLY A 111 -18.08 21.69 -3.38
N VAL A 112 -17.72 22.34 -4.49
CA VAL A 112 -16.35 22.81 -4.78
C VAL A 112 -15.82 23.79 -3.71
N ASP A 113 -16.68 24.67 -3.19
CA ASP A 113 -16.30 25.65 -2.16
C ASP A 113 -16.16 25.02 -0.76
N ALA A 114 -16.64 23.79 -0.57
CA ALA A 114 -16.54 23.04 0.68
C ALA A 114 -15.46 21.93 0.64
N SER A 115 -14.84 21.68 -0.52
CA SER A 115 -13.82 20.64 -0.63
C SER A 115 -12.44 21.13 -0.24
N GLU A 116 -11.83 20.44 0.71
CA GLU A 116 -10.43 20.64 1.12
C GLU A 116 -9.42 19.99 0.16
N TRP A 117 -9.87 19.27 -0.88
CA TRP A 117 -9.02 18.51 -1.80
C TRP A 117 -8.79 19.27 -3.10
N ASP A 118 -7.81 20.17 -3.07
CA ASP A 118 -7.39 20.93 -4.25
C ASP A 118 -6.60 20.09 -5.27
N HIS A 119 -6.28 20.72 -6.41
CA HIS A 119 -5.57 20.08 -7.51
C HIS A 119 -4.18 19.53 -7.11
N SER A 120 -3.53 20.16 -6.13
CA SER A 120 -2.20 19.77 -5.64
C SER A 120 -2.27 18.56 -4.72
N ARG A 121 -3.25 18.50 -3.81
CA ARG A 121 -3.51 17.34 -2.94
C ARG A 121 -3.93 16.13 -3.75
N ILE A 122 -4.79 16.33 -4.75
CA ILE A 122 -5.20 15.28 -5.68
C ILE A 122 -3.98 14.72 -6.44
N GLN A 123 -3.11 15.59 -6.96
CA GLN A 123 -1.90 15.13 -7.66
C GLN A 123 -0.94 14.41 -6.70
N ARG A 124 -0.77 14.90 -5.48
CA ARG A 124 0.08 14.27 -4.46
C ARG A 124 -0.43 12.88 -4.06
N CYS A 125 -1.74 12.70 -3.91
CA CYS A 125 -2.35 11.38 -3.69
C CYS A 125 -2.12 10.46 -4.89
N TRP A 126 -2.30 10.98 -6.11
CA TRP A 126 -2.00 10.23 -7.32
C TRP A 126 -0.53 9.79 -7.37
N ASP A 127 0.43 10.67 -7.04
CA ASP A 127 1.86 10.34 -7.00
C ASP A 127 2.18 9.28 -5.95
N ALA A 128 1.57 9.40 -4.76
CA ALA A 128 1.74 8.44 -3.67
C ALA A 128 1.32 7.03 -4.09
N ILE A 129 0.20 6.92 -4.80
CA ILE A 129 -0.30 5.65 -5.32
C ILE A 129 0.52 5.20 -6.53
N ALA A 130 0.76 6.05 -7.53
CA ALA A 130 1.47 5.63 -8.74
C ALA A 130 2.90 5.13 -8.46
N LEU A 131 3.53 5.64 -7.39
CA LEU A 131 4.91 5.29 -7.01
C LEU A 131 4.99 4.27 -5.87
N HIS A 132 3.88 3.76 -5.33
CA HIS A 132 3.90 2.97 -4.08
C HIS A 132 4.75 1.69 -4.18
N THR A 133 4.88 1.11 -5.36
CA THR A 133 5.71 -0.09 -5.62
C THR A 133 7.15 0.23 -5.99
N THR A 134 7.46 1.51 -6.22
CA THR A 134 8.77 1.97 -6.70
C THR A 134 9.51 2.71 -5.60
N PHE A 135 9.80 1.99 -4.51
CA PHE A 135 10.40 2.55 -3.29
C PHE A 135 11.74 3.27 -3.53
N SER A 136 12.52 2.83 -4.52
CA SER A 136 13.78 3.48 -4.93
C SER A 136 13.59 4.94 -5.37
N ILE A 137 12.39 5.31 -5.81
CA ILE A 137 12.00 6.68 -6.18
C ILE A 137 11.16 7.31 -5.06
N ALA A 138 10.13 6.61 -4.57
CA ALA A 138 9.15 7.15 -3.63
C ALA A 138 9.78 7.74 -2.36
N ARG A 139 10.85 7.13 -1.85
CA ARG A 139 11.59 7.60 -0.65
C ARG A 139 12.24 8.98 -0.80
N TYR A 140 12.44 9.46 -2.03
CA TYR A 140 13.05 10.75 -2.34
C TYR A 140 12.03 11.77 -2.86
N ALA A 141 10.76 11.38 -2.97
CA ALA A 141 9.67 12.24 -3.41
C ALA A 141 9.14 13.10 -2.23
N ALA A 142 7.85 13.43 -2.25
CA ALA A 142 7.21 14.14 -1.15
C ALA A 142 7.19 13.31 0.14
N PRO A 143 7.10 13.95 1.32
CA PRO A 143 6.92 13.27 2.59
C PRO A 143 5.73 12.31 2.59
N GLU A 144 4.60 12.71 2.00
CA GLU A 144 3.39 11.88 1.94
C GLU A 144 3.57 10.65 1.06
N VAL A 145 4.27 10.81 -0.07
CA VAL A 145 4.61 9.72 -0.99
C VAL A 145 5.54 8.72 -0.30
N ALA A 146 6.57 9.21 0.39
CA ALA A 146 7.50 8.37 1.13
C ALA A 146 6.82 7.65 2.30
N ALA A 147 5.93 8.32 3.04
CA ALA A 147 5.19 7.75 4.16
C ALA A 147 4.23 6.65 3.71
N ALA A 148 3.42 6.92 2.68
CA ALA A 148 2.49 5.94 2.12
C ALA A 148 3.23 4.71 1.60
N ALA A 149 4.27 4.89 0.78
CA ALA A 149 5.08 3.78 0.26
C ALA A 149 5.75 2.96 1.37
N SER A 150 6.20 3.62 2.45
CA SER A 150 6.81 2.92 3.60
C SER A 150 5.77 2.07 4.35
N GLY A 151 4.56 2.60 4.57
CA GLY A 151 3.48 1.87 5.24
C GLY A 151 2.98 0.67 4.44
N ILE A 152 2.80 0.85 3.13
CA ILE A 152 2.39 -0.21 2.20
C ILE A 152 3.44 -1.33 2.17
N LEU A 153 4.72 -0.97 2.06
CA LEU A 153 5.80 -1.94 2.04
C LEU A 153 5.96 -2.67 3.39
N ALA A 154 5.74 -1.98 4.50
CA ALA A 154 5.85 -2.57 5.85
C ALA A 154 4.82 -3.69 6.09
N ASP A 155 3.63 -3.61 5.50
CA ASP A 155 2.62 -4.67 5.65
C ASP A 155 3.04 -6.00 5.00
N PHE A 156 3.82 -5.96 3.91
CA PHE A 156 4.36 -7.15 3.26
C PHE A 156 5.65 -7.67 3.90
N GLN A 157 6.53 -6.77 4.32
CA GLN A 157 7.86 -7.13 4.83
C GLN A 157 7.86 -7.53 6.30
N GLY A 158 6.79 -7.26 7.03
CA GLY A 158 6.75 -7.48 8.48
C GLY A 158 7.95 -6.83 9.17
N PRO A 159 8.47 -7.40 10.28
CA PRO A 159 9.56 -6.79 11.03
C PRO A 159 10.92 -6.80 10.30
N TYR A 160 10.98 -7.24 9.03
CA TYR A 160 12.19 -7.20 8.19
C TYR A 160 12.27 -6.01 7.23
N PHE A 161 11.39 -4.99 7.37
CA PHE A 161 11.68 -3.68 6.79
C PHE A 161 13.09 -3.26 7.27
N PRO A 162 13.98 -2.70 6.41
CA PRO A 162 15.41 -2.48 6.72
C PRO A 162 15.74 -1.49 7.87
N ASN A 163 14.81 -1.29 8.81
CA ASN A 163 14.94 -0.62 10.10
C ASN A 163 14.31 -1.40 11.32
N GLY A 164 14.04 -2.73 11.24
CA GLY A 164 13.43 -3.52 12.33
C GLY A 164 14.13 -4.86 12.66
N PRO A 165 14.00 -5.44 13.88
CA PRO A 165 14.66 -6.70 14.26
C PRO A 165 13.82 -7.93 13.91
N GLY A 166 14.48 -8.96 13.40
CA GLY A 166 13.87 -10.10 12.72
C GLY A 166 12.92 -11.01 13.51
N GLY A 167 11.88 -11.45 12.80
CA GLY A 167 10.91 -12.50 13.13
C GLY A 167 9.98 -12.75 11.92
N GLU A 168 9.54 -13.98 11.66
CA GLU A 168 8.80 -14.42 10.45
C GLU A 168 7.59 -13.54 10.06
N ASN A 169 7.36 -13.39 8.75
CA ASN A 169 6.25 -12.62 8.16
C ASN A 169 4.89 -13.22 8.56
N LEU A 170 3.93 -12.38 8.94
CA LEU A 170 2.62 -12.81 9.44
C LEU A 170 1.58 -13.14 8.37
N ILE A 171 1.90 -12.93 7.11
CA ILE A 171 1.22 -13.60 6.00
C ILE A 171 2.24 -14.57 5.42
N THR A 172 1.87 -15.84 5.31
CA THR A 172 2.65 -16.79 4.52
C THR A 172 2.76 -16.21 3.11
N LEU A 173 3.95 -15.70 2.79
CA LEU A 173 4.33 -15.03 1.55
C LEU A 173 3.88 -15.82 0.31
N ASP A 174 3.78 -17.13 0.45
CA ASP A 174 3.77 -18.07 -0.66
C ASP A 174 2.39 -18.32 -1.28
N GLU A 175 1.26 -18.12 -0.59
CA GLU A 175 -0.07 -18.43 -1.17
C GLU A 175 -0.86 -17.18 -1.58
N TYR A 176 -0.84 -16.13 -0.76
CA TYR A 176 -1.58 -14.88 -1.00
C TYR A 176 -0.97 -14.07 -2.15
N LEU A 177 0.34 -13.79 -2.04
CA LEU A 177 1.03 -13.00 -3.05
C LEU A 177 1.14 -13.78 -4.37
N ALA A 178 1.45 -15.08 -4.32
CA ALA A 178 1.55 -15.85 -5.55
C ALA A 178 0.25 -15.82 -6.35
N LYS A 179 -0.92 -16.14 -5.75
CA LYS A 179 -2.18 -16.18 -6.51
C LYS A 179 -2.61 -14.81 -7.05
N VAL A 180 -2.49 -13.76 -6.23
CA VAL A 180 -2.94 -12.41 -6.61
C VAL A 180 -1.98 -11.81 -7.64
N MET A 181 -0.66 -11.84 -7.39
CA MET A 181 0.35 -11.29 -8.29
C MET A 181 0.44 -12.05 -9.61
N CYS A 182 0.32 -13.38 -9.59
CA CYS A 182 0.28 -14.18 -10.81
C CYS A 182 -0.99 -13.93 -11.61
N GLY A 183 -2.12 -13.67 -10.93
CA GLY A 183 -3.36 -13.22 -11.56
C GLY A 183 -3.17 -11.92 -12.36
N ILE A 184 -2.42 -10.96 -11.82
CA ILE A 184 -2.09 -9.70 -12.53
C ILE A 184 -1.15 -9.98 -13.71
N CYS A 185 -0.16 -10.85 -13.55
CA CYS A 185 0.70 -11.26 -14.66
C CYS A 185 -0.10 -11.90 -15.80
N ARG A 186 -1.15 -12.67 -15.48
CA ARG A 186 -2.07 -13.26 -16.45
C ARG A 186 -2.95 -12.21 -17.12
N ASP A 187 -3.57 -11.34 -16.33
CA ASP A 187 -4.60 -10.43 -16.82
C ASP A 187 -3.99 -9.17 -17.49
N LYS A 188 -2.77 -8.79 -17.10
CA LYS A 188 -2.07 -7.56 -17.51
C LYS A 188 -0.58 -7.74 -17.80
N GLY A 189 -0.18 -8.89 -18.35
CA GLY A 189 1.24 -9.28 -18.49
C GLY A 189 2.16 -8.30 -19.22
N VAL A 190 1.66 -7.52 -20.18
CA VAL A 190 2.48 -6.49 -20.87
C VAL A 190 2.86 -5.32 -19.96
N THR A 191 2.12 -5.11 -18.87
CA THR A 191 2.32 -4.01 -17.92
C THR A 191 3.09 -4.42 -16.66
N THR A 192 3.48 -5.70 -16.56
CA THR A 192 4.17 -6.25 -15.38
C THR A 192 5.65 -6.56 -15.63
N PHE A 193 6.18 -6.34 -16.84
CA PHE A 193 7.55 -6.75 -17.19
C PHE A 193 8.65 -5.98 -16.45
N ASP A 194 8.37 -4.75 -16.01
CA ASP A 194 9.35 -3.81 -15.45
C ASP A 194 9.14 -3.52 -13.96
N ASN A 195 8.34 -4.33 -13.27
CA ASN A 195 8.07 -4.18 -11.84
C ASN A 195 8.12 -5.50 -11.07
N PHE A 196 8.05 -5.40 -9.75
CA PHE A 196 8.16 -6.54 -8.85
C PHE A 196 7.07 -7.61 -9.06
N VAL A 197 5.93 -7.25 -9.67
CA VAL A 197 4.84 -8.21 -9.99
C VAL A 197 5.31 -9.21 -11.04
N GLY A 198 6.09 -8.76 -12.04
CA GLY A 198 6.67 -9.64 -13.05
C GLY A 198 7.54 -10.74 -12.46
N ASP A 199 8.27 -10.44 -11.38
CA ASP A 199 9.10 -11.43 -10.69
C ASP A 199 8.26 -12.60 -10.15
N PHE A 200 7.02 -12.35 -9.70
CA PHE A 200 6.11 -13.41 -9.26
C PHE A 200 5.65 -14.28 -10.42
N GLY A 201 5.32 -13.70 -11.58
CA GLY A 201 4.95 -14.47 -12.77
C GLY A 201 6.10 -15.38 -13.26
N ILE A 202 7.34 -14.90 -13.13
CA ILE A 202 8.55 -15.69 -13.42
C ILE A 202 8.74 -16.81 -12.38
N GLN A 203 8.55 -16.51 -11.10
CA GLN A 203 8.84 -17.42 -10.00
C GLN A 203 7.79 -18.51 -9.80
N PHE A 204 6.50 -18.18 -9.96
CA PHE A 204 5.37 -19.04 -9.60
C PHE A 204 4.45 -19.41 -10.79
N GLY A 205 4.74 -18.89 -12.00
CA GLY A 205 3.90 -19.09 -13.17
C GLY A 205 2.61 -18.26 -13.13
N LEU A 206 1.92 -18.08 -14.27
CA LEU A 206 0.73 -17.20 -14.36
C LEU A 206 -0.49 -17.69 -13.56
N ASP A 207 -0.48 -18.94 -13.12
CA ASP A 207 -1.51 -19.57 -12.29
C ASP A 207 -1.10 -19.70 -10.80
N GLY A 208 0.12 -19.28 -10.45
CA GLY A 208 0.67 -19.41 -9.09
C GLY A 208 0.93 -20.85 -8.66
N ALA A 209 0.94 -21.82 -9.60
CA ALA A 209 1.05 -23.25 -9.31
C ALA A 209 2.46 -23.82 -9.50
N ALA A 210 3.41 -23.04 -10.02
CA ALA A 210 4.78 -23.51 -10.17
C ALA A 210 5.47 -23.58 -8.79
N THR A 211 6.09 -24.73 -8.49
CA THR A 211 6.86 -24.90 -7.26
C THR A 211 8.13 -24.06 -7.32
N ALA A 212 8.42 -23.34 -6.24
CA ALA A 212 9.68 -22.62 -6.02
C ALA A 212 10.87 -23.59 -6.07
N GLY A 213 11.34 -23.92 -7.28
CA GLY A 213 12.20 -25.08 -7.43
C GLY A 213 12.46 -25.53 -8.85
N ARG A 214 12.58 -24.62 -9.83
CA ARG A 214 13.41 -24.83 -11.03
C ARG A 214 13.57 -23.51 -11.80
N PRO A 215 14.76 -22.90 -11.83
CA PRO A 215 15.00 -21.80 -12.75
C PRO A 215 14.94 -22.37 -14.17
N GLY A 216 13.87 -22.03 -14.89
CA GLY A 216 13.84 -22.19 -16.34
C GLY A 216 15.03 -21.45 -16.95
N SER A 217 15.80 -22.14 -17.78
CA SER A 217 17.12 -21.76 -18.27
C SER A 217 17.12 -20.60 -19.28
N SER A 218 16.53 -19.46 -18.96
CA SER A 218 16.58 -18.27 -19.83
C SER A 218 16.39 -16.93 -19.09
N GLY A 219 17.07 -16.72 -17.97
CA GLY A 219 17.00 -15.43 -17.26
C GLY A 219 18.18 -15.08 -16.36
N LYS A 220 19.35 -15.71 -16.55
CA LYS A 220 20.56 -15.35 -15.78
C LYS A 220 21.18 -14.07 -16.34
N ALA A 221 20.86 -12.91 -15.78
CA ALA A 221 21.78 -11.77 -15.67
C ALA A 221 21.22 -10.65 -14.76
N GLY A 222 21.94 -10.33 -13.68
CA GLY A 222 21.69 -9.17 -12.81
C GLY A 222 20.71 -9.50 -11.66
N CYS A 223 20.95 -9.21 -10.39
CA CYS A 223 21.73 -8.11 -9.83
C CYS A 223 22.19 -8.51 -8.41
N GLN A 224 23.51 -8.62 -8.21
CA GLN A 224 24.11 -8.63 -6.88
C GLN A 224 24.40 -7.20 -6.45
N HIS A 225 23.67 -6.65 -5.47
CA HIS A 225 24.19 -5.74 -4.45
C HIS A 225 23.04 -5.19 -3.60
N LEU A 226 23.18 -5.26 -2.28
CA LEU A 226 22.80 -4.19 -1.34
C LEU A 226 23.42 -4.53 0.02
N LYS A 227 24.63 -4.01 0.25
CA LYS A 227 25.24 -3.89 1.58
C LYS A 227 25.13 -2.42 2.01
N LEU A 228 24.99 -2.26 3.33
CA LEU A 228 25.04 -1.03 4.14
C LEU A 228 23.69 -0.34 4.36
N LEU A 229 23.21 -0.37 5.60
CA LEU A 229 23.35 0.73 6.56
C LEU A 229 23.23 0.16 7.99
N ASN A 230 24.15 0.53 8.86
CA ASN A 230 24.23 0.11 10.25
C ASN A 230 23.79 1.30 11.11
N VAL A 231 22.67 1.19 11.83
CA VAL A 231 22.24 2.19 12.83
C VAL A 231 21.74 1.45 14.07
N ASN A 232 22.38 1.75 15.20
CA ASN A 232 22.14 1.12 16.49
C ASN A 232 20.78 1.50 17.10
N GLN A 233 20.01 0.45 17.42
CA GLN A 233 19.02 0.22 18.47
C GLN A 233 18.26 1.38 19.16
N ARG A 234 16.93 1.29 19.09
CA ARG A 234 16.05 1.23 20.28
C ARG A 234 15.01 0.10 20.08
N LYS A 235 14.92 -0.83 21.03
CA LYS A 235 13.99 -1.98 21.01
C LYS A 235 12.83 -1.70 21.96
N GLU A 236 11.66 -1.26 21.49
CA GLU A 236 10.36 -1.47 22.15
C GLU A 236 9.18 -1.41 21.13
N SER A 237 8.18 -2.29 21.33
CA SER A 237 6.76 -2.28 20.86
C SER A 237 6.32 -2.56 19.40
N VAL A 238 7.09 -3.24 18.55
CA VAL A 238 6.59 -3.60 17.18
C VAL A 238 5.64 -4.82 17.16
N SER A 239 5.82 -5.79 18.07
CA SER A 239 4.98 -7.01 18.11
C SER A 239 3.54 -6.73 18.55
N GLU A 240 3.33 -5.77 19.45
CA GLU A 240 1.99 -5.40 19.92
C GLU A 240 1.20 -4.66 18.83
N ALA A 241 1.85 -3.78 18.06
CA ALA A 241 1.22 -3.07 16.94
C ALA A 241 0.66 -4.05 15.92
N TRP A 242 1.37 -5.16 15.70
CA TRP A 242 0.97 -6.21 14.79
C TRP A 242 -0.29 -6.96 15.27
N SER A 243 -0.30 -7.46 16.51
CA SER A 243 -1.47 -8.17 17.07
C SER A 243 -2.72 -7.27 17.10
N TYR A 244 -2.56 -5.96 17.34
CA TYR A 244 -3.68 -5.02 17.29
C TYR A 244 -4.19 -4.76 15.87
N CYS A 245 -3.32 -4.64 14.87
CA CYS A 245 -3.74 -4.51 13.48
C CYS A 245 -4.52 -5.74 13.00
N GLU A 246 -4.09 -6.95 13.39
CA GLU A 246 -4.87 -8.17 13.13
C GLU A 246 -6.23 -8.15 13.85
N ILE A 247 -6.25 -7.78 15.13
CA ILE A 247 -7.51 -7.74 15.92
C ILE A 247 -8.51 -6.74 15.34
N VAL A 248 -8.05 -5.57 14.89
CA VAL A 248 -8.93 -4.53 14.30
C VAL A 248 -9.50 -4.99 12.96
N VAL A 249 -8.69 -5.65 12.13
CA VAL A 249 -9.06 -6.06 10.77
C VAL A 249 -9.94 -7.32 10.74
N TYR A 250 -9.72 -8.28 11.64
CA TYR A 250 -10.50 -9.54 11.68
C TYR A 250 -11.80 -9.46 12.50
N ARG A 251 -12.11 -8.32 13.15
CA ARG A 251 -13.32 -8.14 13.98
C ARG A 251 -14.40 -7.23 13.35
N GLN A 252 -14.21 -6.74 12.12
CA GLN A 252 -15.22 -6.02 11.33
C GLN A 252 -15.83 -6.89 10.23
#